data_AF-A0A645CJS0-F1
#
_entry.id   AF-A0A645CJS0-F1
#
_cell.length_a   1.000
_cell.length_b   1.000
_cell.length_c   1.000
_cell.angle_alpha   90.00
_cell.angle_beta   90.00
_cell.angle_gamma   90.00
#
_symmetry.space_group_name_H-M   'P 1'
#
loop_
_entity.id
_entity.type
_entity.pdbx_description
1 polymer ?
#
loop_
_entity_poly.entity_id
_entity_poly.type
_entity_poly.pdbx_seq_one_letter_code
_entity_poly.pdbx_strand_id
1 'polypeptide(L)'
;MNISLKKNKEMVKTIIILIVLSVSTCSLFSQNRTIKGRVISEFFETLPEVSIIINDTVEVGKTDLNGFFQIDIPIFEKKILFRAVGLEPATIELVDKCDEVEVVMMLISSADFVSMKRAERKRKKRYEKLPEIHKQAFEKGVFETKYACYNREFEPFYLKSK
;
A
#
# COMPACT_ATOMS: atom_id res chain seq x y z
N MET A 1 27.36 -57.88 -9.83
CA MET A 1 26.57 -57.27 -8.74
C MET A 1 26.86 -55.78 -8.48
N ASN A 2 28.00 -55.21 -8.90
CA ASN A 2 28.38 -53.81 -8.61
C ASN A 2 27.72 -52.71 -9.48
N ILE A 3 27.26 -53.04 -10.69
CA ILE A 3 26.72 -52.04 -11.64
C ILE A 3 25.33 -51.54 -11.21
N SER A 4 24.47 -52.43 -10.70
CA SER A 4 23.13 -52.11 -10.19
C SER A 4 23.19 -51.22 -8.94
N LEU A 5 24.10 -51.51 -8.00
CA LEU A 5 24.33 -50.70 -6.80
C LEU A 5 24.85 -49.29 -7.14
N LYS A 6 25.72 -49.16 -8.14
CA LYS A 6 26.22 -47.86 -8.62
C LYS A 6 25.11 -47.03 -9.28
N LYS A 7 24.26 -47.66 -10.10
CA LYS A 7 23.10 -47.01 -10.75
C LYS A 7 22.08 -46.48 -9.74
N ASN A 8 21.80 -47.23 -8.67
CA ASN A 8 20.92 -46.78 -7.59
C ASN A 8 21.51 -45.59 -6.81
N LYS A 9 22.82 -45.57 -6.55
CA LYS A 9 23.47 -44.42 -5.90
C LYS A 9 23.38 -43.15 -6.73
N GLU A 10 23.61 -43.24 -8.05
CA GLU A 10 23.47 -42.10 -8.95
C GLU A 10 22.01 -41.62 -9.02
N MET A 11 21.03 -42.52 -9.13
CA MET A 11 19.60 -42.16 -9.18
C MET A 11 19.12 -41.46 -7.89
N VAL A 12 19.56 -41.95 -6.72
CA VAL A 12 19.28 -41.30 -5.43
C VAL A 12 19.92 -39.92 -5.36
N LYS A 13 21.15 -39.75 -5.88
CA LYS A 13 21.84 -38.46 -5.94
C LYS A 13 21.08 -37.45 -6.82
N THR A 14 20.57 -37.89 -7.97
CA THR A 14 19.75 -37.05 -8.85
C THR A 14 18.43 -36.64 -8.20
N ILE A 15 17.77 -37.55 -7.48
CA ILE A 15 16.53 -37.26 -6.74
C ILE A 15 16.78 -36.24 -5.63
N ILE A 16 17.87 -36.37 -4.87
CA ILE A 16 18.25 -35.42 -3.83
C ILE A 16 18.50 -34.03 -4.42
N ILE A 17 19.19 -33.93 -5.56
CA ILE A 17 19.41 -32.65 -6.25
C ILE A 17 18.08 -32.02 -6.67
N LEU A 18 17.14 -32.81 -7.21
CA LEU A 18 15.81 -32.32 -7.60
C LEU A 18 15.00 -31.80 -6.41
N ILE A 19 15.06 -32.49 -5.26
CA ILE A 19 14.39 -32.07 -4.02
C ILE A 19 15.02 -30.78 -3.48
N VAL A 20 16.34 -30.64 -3.53
CA VAL A 20 17.03 -29.40 -3.08
C VAL A 20 16.65 -28.22 -3.98
N LEU A 21 16.59 -28.43 -5.30
CA LEU A 21 16.15 -27.41 -6.25
C LEU A 21 14.68 -27.01 -6.06
N SER A 22 13.79 -27.96 -5.75
CA SER A 22 12.36 -27.67 -5.53
C SER A 22 12.10 -26.93 -4.21
N VAL A 23 12.85 -27.24 -3.15
CA VAL A 23 12.72 -26.53 -1.86
C VAL A 23 13.23 -25.09 -1.97
N SER A 24 14.25 -24.83 -2.80
CA SER A 24 14.83 -23.50 -2.95
C SER A 24 13.90 -22.50 -3.66
N THR A 25 13.03 -22.95 -4.56
CA THR A 25 12.06 -22.07 -5.23
C THR A 25 10.89 -21.68 -4.31
N CYS A 26 10.57 -22.47 -3.29
CA CYS A 26 9.52 -22.14 -2.32
C CYS A 26 9.87 -20.96 -1.40
N SER A 27 11.15 -20.73 -1.10
CA SER A 27 11.58 -19.61 -0.23
C SER A 27 11.46 -18.21 -0.85
N LEU A 28 11.33 -18.10 -2.18
CA LEU A 28 11.21 -16.80 -2.86
C LEU A 28 9.82 -16.16 -2.67
N PHE A 29 8.77 -16.96 -2.51
CA PHE A 29 7.39 -16.48 -2.46
C PHE A 29 6.95 -15.94 -1.08
N SER A 30 7.80 -16.02 -0.05
CA SER A 30 7.49 -15.58 1.31
C SER A 30 8.30 -14.35 1.77
N GLN A 31 8.92 -13.62 0.85
CA GLN A 31 9.63 -12.39 1.22
C GLN A 31 8.62 -11.27 1.48
N ASN A 32 8.39 -10.99 2.76
CA ASN A 32 7.62 -9.84 3.22
C ASN A 32 8.56 -8.67 3.54
N ARG A 33 8.04 -7.45 3.40
CA ARG A 33 8.65 -6.24 3.94
C ARG A 33 7.69 -5.59 4.93
N THR A 34 8.26 -4.97 5.95
CA THR A 34 7.50 -4.19 6.93
C THR A 34 7.34 -2.77 6.42
N ILE A 35 6.10 -2.29 6.39
CA ILE A 35 5.78 -0.90 6.12
C ILE A 35 5.19 -0.31 7.40
N LYS A 36 5.77 0.80 7.84
CA LYS A 36 5.23 1.60 8.93
C LYS A 36 4.73 2.93 8.39
N GLY A 37 3.92 3.63 9.15
CA GLY A 37 3.42 4.91 8.70
C GLY A 37 2.37 5.54 9.57
N ARG A 38 1.79 6.61 9.05
CA ARG A 38 0.75 7.38 9.72
C ARG A 38 -0.28 7.90 8.73
N VAL A 39 -1.55 7.93 9.15
CA VAL A 39 -2.66 8.43 8.35
C VAL A 39 -3.32 9.62 9.03
N ILE A 40 -3.51 10.70 8.28
CA ILE A 40 -4.20 11.91 8.74
C ILE A 40 -5.26 12.35 7.73
N SER A 41 -6.19 13.18 8.18
CA SER A 41 -7.15 13.87 7.31
C SER A 41 -6.50 15.07 6.61
N GLU A 42 -7.18 15.60 5.59
CA GLU A 42 -6.81 16.87 4.94
C GLU A 42 -6.83 18.10 5.89
N PHE A 43 -7.27 17.92 7.14
CA PHE A 43 -7.29 18.94 8.21
C PHE A 43 -6.26 18.68 9.32
N PHE A 44 -5.28 17.80 9.09
CA PHE A 44 -4.22 17.44 10.04
C PHE A 44 -4.69 16.63 11.27
N GLU A 45 -5.90 16.08 11.23
CA GLU A 45 -6.40 15.22 12.31
C GLU A 45 -5.93 13.78 12.08
N THR A 46 -5.50 13.09 13.13
CA THR A 46 -5.11 11.67 13.06
C THR A 46 -6.33 10.80 12.79
N LEU A 47 -6.18 9.80 11.92
CA LEU A 47 -7.29 8.94 11.54
C LEU A 47 -7.14 7.54 12.14
N PRO A 48 -7.92 7.20 13.19
CA PRO A 48 -7.93 5.86 13.76
C PRO A 48 -8.78 4.88 12.95
N GLU A 49 -8.52 3.58 13.12
CA GLU A 49 -9.31 2.49 12.52
C GLU A 49 -9.40 2.53 10.98
N VAL A 50 -8.43 3.14 10.31
CA VAL A 50 -8.32 3.11 8.84
C VAL A 50 -7.89 1.71 8.43
N SER A 51 -8.76 0.98 7.73
CA SER A 51 -8.42 -0.32 7.14
C SER A 51 -7.39 -0.16 6.04
N ILE A 52 -6.37 -1.02 6.09
CA ILE A 52 -5.28 -1.08 5.10
C ILE A 52 -5.41 -2.40 4.34
N ILE A 53 -5.62 -2.31 3.03
CA ILE A 53 -6.04 -3.42 2.18
C ILE A 53 -5.07 -3.56 1.02
N ILE A 54 -4.65 -4.79 0.71
CA ILE A 54 -3.87 -5.16 -0.48
C ILE A 54 -4.69 -6.10 -1.37
N ASN A 55 -4.29 -6.25 -2.65
CA ASN A 55 -4.99 -7.10 -3.61
C ASN A 55 -6.50 -6.84 -3.67
N ASP A 56 -6.90 -5.58 -3.50
CA ASP A 56 -8.27 -5.06 -3.45
C ASP A 56 -9.20 -5.67 -2.37
N THR A 57 -8.75 -6.68 -1.62
CA THR A 57 -9.63 -7.54 -0.82
C THR A 57 -9.05 -7.98 0.52
N VAL A 58 -7.73 -7.99 0.69
CA VAL A 58 -7.07 -8.53 1.89
C VAL A 58 -6.74 -7.40 2.85
N GLU A 59 -7.47 -7.32 3.96
CA GLU A 59 -7.12 -6.40 5.06
C GLU A 59 -5.87 -6.94 5.78
N VAL A 60 -4.80 -6.14 5.81
CA VAL A 60 -3.50 -6.48 6.41
C VAL A 60 -3.23 -5.74 7.71
N GLY A 61 -4.06 -4.75 8.05
CA GLY A 61 -3.96 -4.03 9.30
C GLY A 61 -4.88 -2.83 9.37
N LYS A 62 -4.80 -2.12 10.49
CA LYS A 62 -5.51 -0.88 10.74
C LYS A 62 -4.62 0.13 11.45
N THR A 63 -4.98 1.40 11.35
CA THR A 63 -4.35 2.44 12.15
C THR A 63 -4.81 2.41 13.61
N ASP A 64 -3.90 2.73 14.52
CA ASP A 64 -4.17 2.91 15.94
C ASP A 64 -4.90 4.24 16.24
N LEU A 65 -5.15 4.52 17.52
CA LEU A 65 -5.83 5.74 17.98
C LEU A 65 -5.14 7.04 17.55
N ASN A 66 -3.84 7.00 17.28
CA ASN A 66 -3.01 8.14 16.87
C ASN A 66 -2.76 8.17 15.36
N GLY A 67 -3.41 7.29 14.60
CA GLY A 67 -3.28 7.16 13.15
C GLY A 67 -2.04 6.40 12.68
N PHE A 68 -1.24 5.81 13.58
CA PHE A 68 -0.06 5.05 13.21
C PHE A 68 -0.40 3.62 12.80
N PHE A 69 0.42 3.02 11.95
CA PHE A 69 0.30 1.61 11.59
C PHE A 69 1.67 0.97 11.34
N GLN A 70 1.70 -0.35 11.44
CA GLN A 70 2.81 -1.19 10.99
C GLN A 70 2.22 -2.48 10.44
N ILE A 71 2.56 -2.82 9.20
CA ILE A 71 2.04 -3.99 8.48
C ILE A 71 3.17 -4.72 7.76
N ASP A 72 3.04 -6.03 7.60
CA ASP A 72 3.93 -6.83 6.76
C ASP A 72 3.22 -7.20 5.47
N ILE A 73 3.77 -6.79 4.33
CA ILE A 73 3.22 -7.10 3.01
C ILE A 73 4.25 -7.82 2.14
N PRO A 74 3.83 -8.67 1.19
CA PRO A 74 4.75 -9.28 0.25
C PRO A 74 5.56 -8.22 -0.54
N ILE A 75 6.83 -8.48 -0.83
CA ILE A 75 7.72 -7.52 -1.52
C ILE A 75 7.20 -7.13 -2.92
N PHE A 76 6.49 -8.03 -3.60
CA PHE A 76 5.91 -7.76 -4.91
C PHE A 76 4.67 -6.87 -4.86
N GLU A 77 4.08 -6.67 -3.68
CA GLU A 77 2.93 -5.78 -3.53
C GLU A 77 3.36 -4.31 -3.57
N LYS A 78 2.81 -3.62 -4.55
CA LYS A 78 3.03 -2.19 -4.77
C LYS A 78 1.81 -1.34 -4.47
N LYS A 79 0.60 -1.90 -4.52
CA LYS A 79 -0.64 -1.16 -4.32
C LYS A 79 -1.20 -1.39 -2.93
N ILE A 80 -1.51 -0.30 -2.23
CA ILE A 80 -2.17 -0.32 -0.93
C ILE A 80 -3.39 0.59 -0.99
N LEU A 81 -4.52 0.08 -0.53
CA LEU A 81 -5.77 0.80 -0.38
C LEU A 81 -6.01 1.14 1.09
N PHE A 82 -6.15 2.42 1.39
CA PHE A 82 -6.61 2.92 2.69
C PHE A 82 -8.09 3.26 2.62
N ARG A 83 -8.87 2.74 3.57
CA ARG A 83 -10.33 2.91 3.59
C ARG A 83 -10.85 3.15 5.00
N ALA A 84 -11.72 4.14 5.13
CA ALA A 84 -12.44 4.44 6.36
C ALA A 84 -13.81 5.08 6.03
N VAL A 85 -14.74 5.00 6.97
CA VAL A 85 -16.08 5.57 6.81
C VAL A 85 -16.00 7.09 6.78
N GLY A 86 -16.73 7.71 5.85
CA GLY A 86 -16.75 9.18 5.70
C GLY A 86 -15.52 9.78 4.98
N LEU A 87 -14.56 8.95 4.60
CA LEU A 87 -13.34 9.34 3.90
C LEU A 87 -13.30 8.77 2.49
N GLU A 88 -12.71 9.52 1.58
CA GLU A 88 -12.48 9.06 0.22
C GLU A 88 -11.40 7.96 0.23
N PRO A 89 -11.64 6.81 -0.43
CA PRO A 89 -10.63 5.77 -0.58
C PRO A 89 -9.32 6.34 -1.13
N ALA A 90 -8.20 5.88 -0.57
CA ALA A 90 -6.87 6.30 -1.00
C ALA A 90 -6.08 5.08 -1.45
N THR A 91 -6.07 4.83 -2.75
CA THR A 91 -5.18 3.87 -3.39
C THR A 91 -3.84 4.53 -3.65
N ILE A 92 -2.76 3.96 -3.11
CA ILE A 92 -1.38 4.42 -3.36
C ILE A 92 -0.58 3.32 -4.05
N GLU A 93 0.39 3.73 -4.84
CA GLU A 93 1.39 2.85 -5.46
C GLU A 93 2.77 3.19 -4.91
N LEU A 94 3.36 2.25 -4.18
CA LEU A 94 4.65 2.40 -3.52
C LEU A 94 5.77 2.50 -4.54
N VAL A 95 6.65 3.50 -4.35
CA VAL A 95 7.94 3.55 -5.04
C VAL A 95 8.92 2.59 -4.35
N ASP A 96 9.89 2.07 -5.08
CA ASP A 96 10.90 1.17 -4.54
C ASP A 96 11.62 1.84 -3.34
N LYS A 97 11.77 1.11 -2.22
CA LYS A 97 12.31 1.58 -0.92
C LYS A 97 11.42 2.52 -0.09
N CYS A 98 10.12 2.60 -0.37
CA CYS A 98 9.16 3.32 0.48
C CYS A 98 8.66 2.42 1.62
N ASP A 99 9.36 2.45 2.76
CA ASP A 99 9.00 1.68 3.97
C ASP A 99 8.31 2.53 5.05
N GLU A 100 8.32 3.86 4.88
CA GLU A 100 7.65 4.84 5.75
C GLU A 100 6.57 5.60 4.96
N VAL A 101 5.32 5.22 5.18
CA VAL A 101 4.18 5.62 4.36
C VAL A 101 3.27 6.57 5.14
N GLU A 102 3.28 7.83 4.75
CA GLU A 102 2.50 8.88 5.42
C GLU A 102 1.40 9.38 4.49
N VAL A 103 0.14 9.14 4.85
CA VAL A 103 -1.01 9.30 3.94
C VAL A 103 -1.95 10.38 4.43
N VAL A 104 -2.32 11.27 3.51
CA VAL A 104 -3.40 12.26 3.71
C VAL A 104 -4.68 11.76 3.02
N MET A 105 -5.73 11.50 3.80
CA MET A 105 -7.06 11.12 3.30
C MET A 105 -7.99 12.33 3.24
N MET A 106 -8.81 12.40 2.20
CA MET A 106 -9.78 13.49 2.03
C MET A 106 -11.14 13.07 2.59
N LEU A 107 -11.88 14.01 3.18
CA LEU A 107 -13.27 13.75 3.56
C LEU A 107 -14.15 13.63 2.31
N ILE A 108 -15.09 12.70 2.35
CA ILE A 108 -16.17 12.66 1.36
C ILE A 108 -16.99 13.94 1.53
N SER A 109 -17.05 14.77 0.49
CA SER A 109 -17.89 15.95 0.47
C SER A 109 -19.09 15.72 -0.44
N SER A 110 -20.31 15.88 0.08
CA SER A 110 -21.47 16.15 -0.76
C SER A 110 -21.44 17.63 -1.17
N ALA A 111 -21.73 17.90 -2.44
CA ALA A 111 -21.89 19.27 -2.91
C ALA A 111 -23.32 19.42 -3.39
N ASP A 112 -24.14 20.09 -2.59
CA ASP A 112 -25.54 20.31 -2.92
C ASP A 112 -25.68 21.41 -3.97
N PHE A 113 -26.74 21.32 -4.78
CA PHE A 113 -27.13 22.32 -5.77
C PHE A 113 -26.03 22.68 -6.81
N VAL A 114 -25.15 21.73 -7.16
CA VAL A 114 -24.15 21.89 -8.21
C VAL A 114 -24.15 20.70 -9.17
N SER A 115 -23.68 20.92 -10.41
CA SER A 115 -23.50 19.82 -11.36
C SER A 115 -22.38 18.87 -10.93
N MET A 116 -22.51 17.59 -11.28
CA MET A 116 -21.49 16.56 -10.97
C MET A 116 -20.09 16.96 -11.46
N LYS A 117 -20.00 17.52 -12.67
CA LYS A 117 -18.73 18.05 -13.23
C LYS A 117 -18.14 19.17 -12.36
N ARG A 118 -18.96 20.05 -11.78
CA ARG A 118 -18.50 21.13 -10.90
C ARG A 118 -18.07 20.58 -9.55
N ALA A 119 -18.83 19.66 -8.97
CA ALA A 119 -18.49 18.97 -7.72
C ALA A 119 -17.13 18.26 -7.86
N GLU A 120 -16.92 17.54 -8.95
CA GLU A 120 -15.69 16.81 -9.20
C GLU A 120 -14.48 17.71 -9.47
N ARG A 121 -14.65 18.83 -10.18
CA ARG A 121 -13.60 19.84 -10.30
C ARG A 121 -13.18 20.40 -8.93
N LYS A 122 -14.13 20.58 -8.00
CA LYS A 122 -13.79 20.98 -6.62
C LYS A 122 -13.03 19.87 -5.90
N ARG A 123 -13.47 18.61 -6.03
CA ARG A 123 -12.78 17.44 -5.46
C ARG A 123 -11.35 17.34 -5.97
N LYS A 124 -11.13 17.46 -7.28
CA LYS A 124 -9.80 17.46 -7.90
C LYS A 124 -8.91 18.59 -7.38
N LYS A 125 -9.45 19.80 -7.22
CA LYS A 125 -8.71 20.93 -6.62
C LYS A 125 -8.30 20.70 -5.17
N ARG A 126 -9.08 19.94 -4.38
CA ARG A 126 -8.67 19.53 -3.02
C ARG A 126 -7.55 18.50 -3.10
N TYR A 127 -7.71 17.50 -3.98
CA TYR A 127 -6.71 16.47 -4.22
C TYR A 127 -5.35 17.04 -4.63
N GLU A 128 -5.33 18.03 -5.53
CA GLU A 128 -4.10 18.70 -5.97
C GLU A 128 -3.34 19.41 -4.83
N LYS A 129 -3.98 19.65 -3.68
CA LYS A 129 -3.34 20.26 -2.50
C LYS A 129 -2.72 19.24 -1.54
N LEU A 130 -2.95 17.94 -1.72
CA LEU A 130 -2.44 16.91 -0.81
C LEU A 130 -0.92 16.94 -0.62
N PRO A 131 -0.08 17.18 -1.66
CA PRO A 131 1.37 17.29 -1.47
C PRO A 131 1.77 18.47 -0.56
N GLU A 132 1.05 19.59 -0.65
CA GLU A 132 1.28 20.76 0.21
C GLU A 132 0.82 20.48 1.64
N ILE A 133 -0.31 19.77 1.82
CA ILE A 133 -0.79 19.34 3.14
C ILE A 133 0.23 18.39 3.79
N HIS A 134 0.80 17.44 3.04
CA HIS A 134 1.87 16.55 3.53
C HIS A 134 3.05 17.37 4.07
N LYS A 135 3.54 18.32 3.26
CA LYS A 135 4.65 19.18 3.65
C LYS A 135 4.34 20.00 4.91
N GLN A 136 3.12 20.52 5.03
CA GLN A 136 2.68 21.23 6.24
C GLN A 136 2.56 20.31 7.46
N ALA A 137 2.16 19.05 7.27
CA ALA A 137 2.12 18.06 8.35
C ALA A 137 3.54 17.75 8.86
N PHE A 138 4.52 17.67 7.95
CA PHE A 138 5.94 17.56 8.31
C PHE A 138 6.43 18.78 9.09
N GLU A 139 6.14 20.00 8.62
CA GLU A 139 6.52 21.25 9.30
C GLU A 139 5.91 21.36 10.71
N LYS A 140 4.75 20.76 10.94
CA LYS A 140 4.08 20.67 12.25
C LYS A 140 4.58 19.52 13.13
N GLY A 141 5.49 18.68 12.64
CA GLY A 141 5.97 17.48 13.34
C GLY A 141 4.95 16.35 13.45
N VAL A 142 3.90 16.36 12.63
CA VAL A 142 2.91 15.27 12.55
C VAL A 142 3.45 14.13 11.70
N PHE A 143 4.19 14.48 10.65
CA PHE A 143 4.88 13.58 9.74
C PHE A 143 6.41 13.70 9.89
N GLU A 144 7.11 12.59 9.65
CA GLU A 144 8.56 12.43 9.66
C GLU A 144 9.18 12.82 8.31
N THR A 145 8.44 12.68 7.20
CA THR A 145 8.96 12.94 5.86
C THR A 145 8.37 14.20 5.23
N LYS A 146 9.22 14.99 4.55
CA LYS A 146 8.78 16.21 3.87
C LYS A 146 7.88 15.94 2.64
N TYR A 147 8.06 14.80 1.99
CA TYR A 147 7.36 14.42 0.78
C TYR A 147 6.99 12.93 0.83
N ALA A 148 5.80 12.58 0.34
CA ALA A 148 5.38 11.19 0.21
C ALA A 148 6.31 10.38 -0.72
N CYS A 149 6.60 9.13 -0.35
CA CYS A 149 7.38 8.18 -1.16
C CYS A 149 6.53 7.24 -2.03
N TYR A 150 5.28 7.61 -2.30
CA TYR A 150 4.36 6.84 -3.13
C TYR A 150 3.74 7.72 -4.20
N ASN A 151 3.27 7.09 -5.27
CA ASN A 151 2.43 7.72 -6.27
C ASN A 151 0.96 7.51 -5.89
N ARG A 152 0.14 8.53 -6.10
CA ARG A 152 -1.31 8.44 -6.00
C ARG A 152 -1.86 9.13 -7.23
N GLU A 153 -2.91 8.58 -7.82
CA GLU A 153 -3.63 9.20 -8.91
C GLU A 153 -5.02 9.66 -8.44
N PHE A 154 -5.54 10.72 -9.08
CA PHE A 154 -6.91 11.14 -8.84
C PHE A 154 -7.86 10.25 -9.63
N GLU A 155 -8.66 9.47 -8.93
CA GLU A 155 -9.72 8.66 -9.54
C GLU A 155 -10.98 9.53 -9.77
N PRO A 156 -11.37 9.80 -11.02
CA PRO A 156 -12.58 10.55 -11.33
C PRO A 156 -13.83 9.66 -11.23
N PHE A 157 -14.94 10.25 -10.82
CA PHE A 157 -16.26 9.62 -10.82
C PHE A 157 -17.05 9.93 -12.09
N TYR A 158 -16.92 11.14 -12.64
CA TYR A 158 -17.74 11.63 -13.76
C TYR A 158 -16.95 12.33 -14.87
N LEU A 159 -15.68 12.68 -14.64
CA LEU A 159 -14.76 13.15 -15.66
C LEU A 159 -14.10 11.94 -16.31
N LYS A 160 -14.20 11.79 -17.64
CA LYS A 160 -13.47 10.73 -18.33
C LYS A 160 -11.96 10.90 -18.10
N SER A 161 -11.25 9.83 -17.74
CA SER A 161 -9.81 9.79 -17.93
C SER A 161 -9.53 9.99 -19.42
N LYS A 162 -8.63 10.92 -19.74
CA LYS A 162 -8.15 11.10 -21.10
C LYS A 162 -7.11 10.04 -21.42
#